data_AF-A0A315VXT8-F1
#
_entry.id   AF-A0A315VXT8-F1
#
_cell.length_a   1.000
_cell.length_b   1.000
_cell.length_c   1.000
_cell.angle_alpha   90.00
_cell.angle_beta   90.00
_cell.angle_gamma   90.00
#
_symmetry.space_group_name_H-M   'P 1'
#
loop_
_entity.id
_entity.type
_entity.pdbx_description
1 polymer ?
#
loop_
_entity_poly.entity_id
_entity_poly.type
_entity_poly.pdbx_seq_one_letter_code
_entity_poly.pdbx_strand_id
1 'polypeptide(L)'
;MASVAVNRFVEICNYLQDPIHVARFQNFCGVKGTFPEKRTQPDSGQPDPDCPGLRQRVQQISSEDVGNGDAALSQVNGKQEEDTARPDGPTAAETARAKPLRRNSLTGDVGQEFLIHNKFLFYLFTFGTELGNEMFFIVFFPFLFWNIDALVSRRLIVVWAWNLFVGQSTKDMIRWSRPASPPVVKVEVFYNSEYSMPSTHAMTGTAIPFCLFMLTYGRWEYTFLFGFSLALSWSLLVCVSRVYMGMHSVLEVITGFLYSLLVLAFFQLTLEKIDNYYMTDHYAPLVIILSHVSLGLVAFSLDSWSTSRGDTAQALGTGAGAALASHVNYQLGLLQDPPLSSLPLTLPPITTGLVLRSVLRFVIGVAVLLATRMAMKAVTIPFLCRLFGLPSDDVRQARQQMKIELPYRYIVYSVVGFVCVCFVPVLFWILNLA
;
A
#
# COMPACT_ATOMS: atom_id res chain seq x y z
N MET A 1 -6.59 41.47 7.08
CA MET A 1 -7.17 40.50 6.11
C MET A 1 -6.39 39.19 6.05
N ALA A 2 -5.06 39.19 5.89
CA ALA A 2 -4.25 37.96 5.89
C ALA A 2 -4.36 37.14 7.20
N SER A 3 -4.37 37.78 8.38
CA SER A 3 -4.53 37.09 9.67
C SER A 3 -5.88 36.37 9.83
N VAL A 4 -6.96 36.95 9.29
CA VAL A 4 -8.30 36.35 9.34
C VAL A 4 -8.39 35.12 8.44
N ALA A 5 -7.78 35.18 7.24
CA ALA A 5 -7.74 34.05 6.33
C ALA A 5 -6.92 32.88 6.88
N VAL A 6 -5.76 33.17 7.49
CA VAL A 6 -4.90 32.17 8.13
C VAL A 6 -5.62 31.52 9.32
N ASN A 7 -6.26 32.31 10.18
CA ASN A 7 -7.00 31.76 11.32
C ASN A 7 -8.15 30.85 10.88
N ARG A 8 -8.95 31.28 9.88
CA ARG A 8 -10.00 30.43 9.29
C ARG A 8 -9.45 29.14 8.69
N PHE A 9 -8.31 29.19 8.01
CA PHE A 9 -7.67 28.00 7.45
C PHE A 9 -7.27 27.02 8.55
N VAL A 10 -6.63 27.52 9.62
CA VAL A 10 -6.23 26.71 10.79
C VAL A 10 -7.46 26.10 11.47
N GLU A 11 -8.55 26.84 11.62
CA GLU A 11 -9.82 26.34 12.16
C GLU A 11 -10.38 25.19 11.31
N ILE A 12 -10.38 25.32 9.98
CA ILE A 12 -10.81 24.27 9.06
C ILE A 12 -9.91 23.03 9.18
N CYS A 13 -8.59 23.21 9.24
CA CYS A 13 -7.65 22.10 9.43
C CYS A 13 -7.90 21.37 10.76
N ASN A 14 -8.06 22.10 11.86
CA ASN A 14 -8.35 21.52 13.17
C ASN A 14 -9.66 20.75 13.16
N TYR A 15 -10.70 21.30 12.53
CA TYR A 15 -11.98 20.61 12.34
C TYR A 15 -11.81 19.31 11.55
N LEU A 16 -11.18 19.34 10.37
CA LEU A 16 -10.99 18.16 9.52
C LEU A 16 -10.05 17.10 10.14
N GLN A 17 -9.21 17.50 11.08
CA GLN A 17 -8.32 16.61 11.81
C GLN A 17 -9.02 15.90 12.98
N ASP A 18 -10.15 16.41 13.47
CA ASP A 18 -10.82 15.90 14.67
C ASP A 18 -11.21 14.40 14.49
N PRO A 19 -10.68 13.49 15.33
CA PRO A 19 -11.02 12.07 15.30
C PRO A 19 -12.52 11.78 15.42
N ILE A 20 -13.32 12.71 15.95
CA ILE A 20 -14.76 12.53 16.08
C ILE A 20 -15.46 12.39 14.74
N HIS A 21 -14.94 13.01 13.67
CA HIS A 21 -15.49 12.86 12.32
C HIS A 21 -15.30 11.45 11.81
N VAL A 22 -14.13 10.87 12.06
CA VAL A 22 -13.82 9.48 11.71
C VAL A 22 -14.73 8.53 12.47
N ALA A 23 -14.89 8.71 13.79
CA ALA A 23 -15.77 7.89 14.61
C ALA A 23 -17.25 8.02 14.20
N ARG A 24 -17.73 9.23 13.88
CA ARG A 24 -19.09 9.45 13.36
C ARG A 24 -19.30 8.76 12.03
N PHE A 25 -18.33 8.84 11.12
CA PHE A 25 -18.38 8.16 9.84
C PHE A 25 -18.41 6.63 10.01
N GLN A 26 -17.56 6.08 10.88
CA GLN A 26 -17.57 4.66 11.23
C GLN A 26 -18.92 4.19 11.78
N ASN A 27 -19.49 4.95 12.73
CA ASN A 27 -20.82 4.66 13.28
C ASN A 27 -21.91 4.69 12.20
N PHE A 28 -21.88 5.70 11.32
CA PHE A 28 -22.80 5.79 10.18
C PHE A 28 -22.67 4.57 9.25
N CYS A 29 -21.46 4.09 9.01
CA CYS A 29 -21.20 2.88 8.23
C CYS A 29 -21.39 1.57 9.03
N GLY A 30 -21.91 1.62 10.26
CA GLY A 30 -22.26 0.45 11.06
C GLY A 30 -21.11 -0.19 11.84
N VAL A 31 -19.99 0.51 12.04
CA VAL A 31 -18.86 0.05 12.87
C VAL A 31 -18.97 0.66 14.26
N LYS A 32 -19.00 -0.18 15.30
CA LYS A 32 -19.02 0.25 16.71
C LYS A 32 -17.89 -0.43 17.50
N GLY A 33 -17.08 0.34 18.21
CA GLY A 33 -16.01 -0.19 19.06
C GLY A 33 -16.53 -0.71 20.39
N THR A 34 -15.95 -1.78 20.91
CA THR A 34 -16.19 -2.26 22.28
C THR A 34 -15.17 -1.62 23.22
N PHE A 35 -15.29 -0.32 23.45
CA PHE A 35 -14.41 0.37 24.41
C PHE A 35 -14.87 0.06 25.84
N PRO A 36 -13.96 -0.30 26.77
CA PRO A 36 -14.34 -0.45 28.17
C PRO A 36 -14.84 0.91 28.68
N GLU A 37 -16.10 0.94 29.08
CA GLU A 37 -16.74 2.13 29.64
C GLU A 37 -15.99 2.48 30.93
N LYS A 38 -15.43 3.69 30.99
CA LYS A 38 -14.82 4.19 32.22
C LYS A 38 -15.98 4.40 33.19
N ARG A 39 -16.27 3.41 34.04
CA ARG A 39 -17.25 3.54 35.13
C ARG A 39 -16.79 4.69 36.02
N THR A 40 -17.43 5.84 35.88
CA THR A 40 -17.44 6.88 36.89
C THR A 40 -18.24 6.34 38.07
N GLN A 41 -17.59 5.57 38.95
CA GLN A 41 -18.09 5.47 40.32
C GLN A 41 -17.79 6.82 41.00
N PRO A 42 -18.76 7.42 41.69
CA PRO A 42 -18.51 8.58 42.53
C PRO A 42 -17.75 8.09 43.77
N ASP A 43 -16.42 8.21 43.77
CA ASP A 43 -15.61 7.97 44.96
C ASP A 43 -15.89 9.06 45.99
N SER A 44 -16.65 8.70 47.00
CA SER A 44 -16.68 9.38 48.29
C SER A 44 -15.45 8.96 49.10
N GLY A 45 -14.48 9.86 49.29
CA GLY A 45 -13.45 9.66 50.33
C GLY A 45 -12.11 10.36 50.12
N GLN A 46 -12.02 11.59 50.66
CA GLN A 46 -10.86 12.35 51.16
C GLN A 46 -9.62 12.64 50.27
N PRO A 47 -9.11 13.89 50.31
CA PRO A 47 -7.91 14.31 49.59
C PRO A 47 -6.64 14.12 50.44
N ASP A 48 -5.56 13.63 49.83
CA ASP A 48 -4.20 13.75 50.37
C ASP A 48 -3.24 14.21 49.26
N PRO A 49 -2.12 14.87 49.59
CA PRO A 49 -1.70 16.07 48.87
C PRO A 49 -0.59 15.83 47.83
N ASP A 50 -0.40 16.86 47.01
CA ASP A 50 0.52 17.02 45.88
C ASP A 50 1.92 16.38 46.01
N CYS A 51 2.35 15.71 44.93
CA CYS A 51 3.73 15.77 44.44
C CYS A 51 3.78 15.57 42.90
N PRO A 52 4.53 16.39 42.15
CA PRO A 52 4.52 16.40 40.69
C PRO A 52 5.61 15.50 40.09
N GLY A 53 5.29 14.78 39.00
CA GLY A 53 6.31 14.29 38.06
C GLY A 53 6.12 12.88 37.50
N LEU A 54 6.44 12.75 36.20
CA LEU A 54 6.64 11.55 35.38
C LEU A 54 5.40 10.73 34.96
N ARG A 55 4.94 11.01 33.73
CA ARG A 55 4.21 10.04 32.90
C ARG A 55 5.14 8.88 32.54
N GLN A 56 5.12 7.82 33.35
CA GLN A 56 5.77 6.55 33.03
C GLN A 56 4.82 5.66 32.23
N ARG A 57 5.32 5.21 31.08
CA ARG A 57 4.73 4.27 30.14
C ARG A 57 4.46 2.95 30.86
N VAL A 58 3.19 2.55 30.99
CA VAL A 58 2.82 1.25 31.57
C VAL A 58 3.18 0.14 30.58
N GLN A 59 4.25 -0.57 30.90
CA GLN A 59 4.66 -1.83 30.32
C GLN A 59 3.88 -2.93 31.05
N GLN A 60 2.90 -3.55 30.39
CA GLN A 60 2.28 -4.76 30.92
C GLN A 60 3.08 -5.96 30.43
N ILE A 61 3.82 -6.54 31.37
CA ILE A 61 4.46 -7.86 31.26
C ILE A 61 3.35 -8.90 31.43
N SER A 62 3.22 -9.82 30.46
CA SER A 62 2.58 -11.11 30.71
C SER A 62 3.51 -12.21 30.21
N SER A 63 3.88 -13.03 31.19
CA SER A 63 4.65 -14.27 31.21
C SER A 63 4.64 -15.14 29.96
N GLU A 64 5.83 -15.69 29.69
CA GLU A 64 6.14 -16.78 28.78
C GLU A 64 5.21 -17.98 28.96
N ASP A 65 4.73 -18.53 27.85
CA ASP A 65 4.47 -19.96 27.75
C ASP A 65 4.95 -20.46 26.38
N VAL A 66 5.76 -21.51 26.43
CA VAL A 66 6.52 -22.08 25.31
C VAL A 66 5.62 -23.04 24.54
N GLY A 67 5.37 -22.77 23.26
CA GLY A 67 4.54 -23.62 22.40
C GLY A 67 4.91 -23.50 20.93
N ASN A 68 5.63 -24.50 20.46
CA ASN A 68 6.05 -24.77 19.08
C ASN A 68 4.85 -24.74 18.08
N GLY A 69 5.03 -24.24 16.86
CA GLY A 69 3.99 -24.39 15.83
C GLY A 69 4.20 -23.63 14.52
N ASP A 70 4.38 -24.40 13.45
CA ASP A 70 4.63 -24.02 12.07
C ASP A 70 3.61 -23.08 11.42
N ALA A 71 4.10 -22.37 10.39
CA ALA A 71 3.27 -21.67 9.43
C ALA A 71 2.43 -22.66 8.61
N ALA A 72 1.10 -22.55 8.70
CA ALA A 72 0.18 -23.18 7.76
C ALA A 72 -0.83 -22.16 7.23
N LEU A 73 -1.09 -22.25 5.92
CA LEU A 73 -2.12 -21.52 5.20
C LEU A 73 -3.44 -21.50 5.98
N SER A 74 -3.94 -20.31 6.33
CA SER A 74 -5.32 -20.18 6.78
C SER A 74 -6.22 -20.15 5.54
N GLN A 75 -6.57 -21.34 5.07
CA GLN A 75 -7.79 -21.57 4.30
C GLN A 75 -8.99 -21.04 5.09
N VAL A 76 -9.87 -20.34 4.38
CA VAL A 76 -11.23 -20.08 4.83
C VAL A 76 -11.90 -21.44 5.04
N ASN A 77 -12.14 -21.82 6.29
CA ASN A 77 -13.12 -22.85 6.57
C ASN A 77 -13.84 -22.52 7.89
N GLY A 78 -15.13 -22.25 7.76
CA GLY A 78 -16.03 -22.08 8.88
C GLY A 78 -16.28 -23.42 9.55
N LYS A 79 -16.15 -23.44 10.88
CA LYS A 79 -16.84 -24.39 11.74
C LYS A 79 -17.58 -23.58 12.79
N GLN A 80 -18.90 -23.57 12.67
CA GLN A 80 -19.82 -23.21 13.73
C GLN A 80 -19.67 -24.25 14.84
N GLU A 81 -19.30 -23.82 16.04
CA GLU A 81 -19.62 -24.57 17.24
C GLU A 81 -21.07 -24.24 17.61
N GLU A 82 -21.91 -25.28 17.61
CA GLU A 82 -23.27 -25.24 18.11
C GLU A 82 -23.24 -25.01 19.62
N ASP A 83 -23.86 -23.92 20.07
CA ASP A 83 -24.26 -23.78 21.46
C ASP A 83 -25.78 -23.58 21.51
N THR A 84 -26.41 -24.47 22.27
CA THR A 84 -27.84 -24.77 22.33
C THR A 84 -28.72 -23.59 22.76
N ALA A 85 -29.92 -23.56 22.18
CA ALA A 85 -30.92 -22.49 22.18
C ALA A 85 -31.58 -22.13 23.53
N ARG A 86 -32.02 -20.87 23.64
CA ARG A 86 -33.39 -20.50 24.05
C ARG A 86 -33.91 -19.30 23.23
N PRO A 87 -35.20 -19.28 22.82
CA PRO A 87 -35.74 -18.28 21.89
C PRO A 87 -36.41 -17.12 22.65
N ASP A 88 -36.31 -15.89 22.12
CA ASP A 88 -37.40 -14.89 22.04
C ASP A 88 -36.94 -13.70 21.15
N GLY A 89 -37.77 -13.29 20.18
CA GLY A 89 -37.44 -12.49 18.98
C GLY A 89 -37.28 -10.96 19.14
N PRO A 90 -37.54 -10.12 18.12
CA PRO A 90 -37.60 -10.32 16.66
C PRO A 90 -36.38 -9.69 15.92
N THR A 91 -35.94 -10.32 14.82
CA THR A 91 -35.03 -9.79 13.77
C THR A 91 -33.96 -8.79 14.22
N ALA A 92 -33.01 -9.23 15.05
CA ALA A 92 -31.75 -8.52 15.20
C ALA A 92 -30.99 -8.61 13.88
N ALA A 93 -30.73 -7.47 13.24
CA ALA A 93 -29.79 -7.39 12.12
C ALA A 93 -28.49 -8.11 12.54
N GLU A 94 -28.07 -9.12 11.78
CA GLU A 94 -26.93 -10.00 12.06
C GLU A 94 -25.68 -9.20 12.46
N THR A 95 -25.50 -8.97 13.76
CA THR A 95 -24.40 -8.19 14.29
C THR A 95 -23.19 -9.11 14.39
N ALA A 96 -22.21 -8.92 13.52
CA ALA A 96 -21.00 -9.73 13.50
C ALA A 96 -19.92 -9.10 14.38
N ARG A 97 -19.38 -9.87 15.33
CA ARG A 97 -18.19 -9.49 16.11
C ARG A 97 -16.96 -9.74 15.24
N ALA A 98 -16.15 -8.71 15.00
CA ALA A 98 -14.97 -8.78 14.17
C ALA A 98 -13.71 -8.40 14.97
N LYS A 99 -12.61 -9.05 14.59
CA LYS A 99 -11.27 -8.72 15.05
C LYS A 99 -10.61 -7.79 14.02
N PRO A 100 -9.62 -6.98 14.43
CA PRO A 100 -8.88 -6.15 13.51
C PRO A 100 -8.27 -6.96 12.37
N LEU A 101 -8.41 -6.43 11.17
CA LEU A 101 -7.75 -6.92 9.97
C LEU A 101 -6.25 -6.63 10.08
N ARG A 102 -5.44 -7.58 9.60
CA ARG A 102 -4.00 -7.44 9.37
C ARG A 102 -3.20 -7.01 10.63
N ARG A 103 -2.59 -8.00 11.30
CA ARG A 103 -1.74 -7.78 12.48
C ARG A 103 -0.29 -7.50 12.09
N ASN A 104 0.35 -6.56 12.76
CA ASN A 104 1.78 -6.35 12.62
C ASN A 104 2.55 -7.34 13.51
N SER A 105 3.18 -8.35 12.89
CA SER A 105 3.98 -9.34 13.61
C SER A 105 5.26 -8.78 14.26
N LEU A 106 5.65 -7.55 13.92
CA LEU A 106 6.83 -6.87 14.46
C LEU A 106 6.51 -6.06 15.73
N THR A 107 5.29 -5.52 15.87
CA THR A 107 4.91 -4.71 17.05
C THR A 107 4.08 -5.49 18.07
N GLY A 108 3.45 -6.60 17.68
CA GLY A 108 2.63 -7.41 18.59
C GLY A 108 1.29 -6.78 18.96
N ASP A 109 0.88 -5.69 18.29
CA ASP A 109 -0.35 -4.97 18.60
C ASP A 109 -1.60 -5.83 18.36
N VAL A 110 -2.27 -6.20 19.46
CA VAL A 110 -3.58 -6.85 19.43
C VAL A 110 -4.64 -5.75 19.42
N GLY A 111 -5.08 -5.33 18.23
CA GLY A 111 -6.12 -4.30 18.13
C GLY A 111 -7.45 -4.73 18.78
N GLN A 112 -8.37 -3.78 18.94
CA GLN A 112 -9.63 -3.99 19.65
C GLN A 112 -10.68 -4.69 18.80
N GLU A 113 -11.53 -5.47 19.46
CA GLU A 113 -12.73 -6.02 18.83
C GLU A 113 -13.77 -4.93 18.57
N PHE A 114 -14.55 -5.13 17.52
CA PHE A 114 -15.61 -4.20 17.13
C PHE A 114 -16.79 -4.96 16.51
N LEU A 115 -17.94 -4.29 16.48
CA LEU A 115 -19.17 -4.81 15.94
C LEU A 115 -19.43 -4.22 14.56
N ILE A 116 -19.76 -5.09 13.60
CA ILE A 116 -20.14 -4.72 12.23
C ILE A 116 -21.63 -4.95 12.06
N HIS A 117 -22.36 -3.87 11.74
CA HIS A 117 -23.80 -3.90 11.46
C HIS A 117 -24.07 -3.84 9.95
N ASN A 118 -23.19 -3.22 9.16
CA ASN A 118 -23.31 -3.15 7.70
C ASN A 118 -22.18 -3.93 7.03
N LYS A 119 -22.46 -5.20 6.69
CA LYS A 119 -21.49 -6.10 6.04
C LYS A 119 -21.10 -5.63 4.63
N PHE A 120 -22.03 -5.03 3.87
CA PHE A 120 -21.75 -4.54 2.52
C PHE A 120 -20.68 -3.44 2.54
N LEU A 121 -20.87 -2.41 3.36
CA LEU A 121 -19.89 -1.32 3.48
C LEU A 121 -18.56 -1.82 4.05
N PHE A 122 -18.60 -2.77 4.99
CA PHE A 122 -17.39 -3.40 5.49
C PHE A 122 -16.57 -4.06 4.37
N TYR A 123 -17.18 -4.91 3.55
CA TYR A 123 -16.47 -5.54 2.44
C TYR A 123 -16.07 -4.56 1.34
N LEU A 124 -16.91 -3.54 1.05
CA LEU A 124 -16.60 -2.50 0.08
C LEU A 124 -15.36 -1.70 0.47
N PHE A 125 -15.28 -1.23 1.71
CA PHE A 125 -14.12 -0.47 2.19
C PHE A 125 -12.91 -1.35 2.48
N THR A 126 -13.11 -2.61 2.84
CA THR A 126 -12.01 -3.59 2.89
C THR A 126 -11.41 -3.79 1.50
N PHE A 127 -12.24 -3.98 0.48
CA PHE A 127 -11.77 -4.03 -0.90
C PHE A 127 -11.08 -2.74 -1.32
N GLY A 128 -11.68 -1.58 -1.00
CA GLY A 128 -11.09 -0.27 -1.29
C GLY A 128 -9.70 -0.08 -0.69
N THR A 129 -9.46 -0.56 0.54
CA THR A 129 -8.13 -0.46 1.14
C THR A 129 -7.12 -1.42 0.51
N GLU A 130 -7.57 -2.59 0.02
CA GLU A 130 -6.69 -3.55 -0.65
C GLU A 130 -6.13 -3.00 -1.97
N LEU A 131 -6.85 -2.11 -2.66
CA LEU A 131 -6.36 -1.41 -3.85
C LEU A 131 -5.14 -0.50 -3.57
N GLY A 132 -4.83 -0.22 -2.30
CA GLY A 132 -3.63 0.51 -1.87
C GLY A 132 -2.51 -0.37 -1.33
N ASN A 133 -2.68 -1.70 -1.32
CA ASN A 133 -1.75 -2.64 -0.70
C ASN A 133 -0.81 -3.34 -1.70
N GLU A 134 0.30 -3.87 -1.18
CA GLU A 134 1.30 -4.62 -1.96
C GLU A 134 0.70 -5.72 -2.85
N MET A 135 -0.25 -6.51 -2.32
CA MET A 135 -0.85 -7.62 -3.04
C MET A 135 -1.58 -7.17 -4.31
N PHE A 136 -2.24 -6.02 -4.26
CA PHE A 136 -2.87 -5.42 -5.43
C PHE A 136 -1.81 -5.06 -6.49
N PHE A 137 -0.69 -4.44 -6.12
CA PHE A 137 0.35 -4.05 -7.07
C PHE A 137 1.05 -5.25 -7.74
N ILE A 138 1.24 -6.35 -6.99
CA ILE A 138 1.79 -7.61 -7.54
C ILE A 138 0.88 -8.20 -8.63
N VAL A 139 -0.43 -7.97 -8.57
CA VAL A 139 -1.39 -8.44 -9.57
C VAL A 139 -1.57 -7.41 -10.69
N PHE A 140 -1.74 -6.15 -10.32
CA PHE A 140 -2.17 -5.08 -11.22
C PHE A 140 -1.10 -4.69 -12.25
N PHE A 141 0.14 -4.42 -11.83
CA PHE A 141 1.19 -4.01 -12.76
C PHE A 141 1.53 -5.09 -13.79
N PRO A 142 1.70 -6.37 -13.40
CA PRO A 142 1.98 -7.41 -14.38
C PRO A 142 0.79 -7.68 -15.29
N PHE A 143 -0.45 -7.64 -14.77
CA PHE A 143 -1.63 -7.78 -15.62
C PHE A 143 -1.71 -6.68 -16.68
N LEU A 144 -1.52 -5.43 -16.27
CA LEU A 144 -1.50 -4.27 -17.17
C LEU A 144 -0.36 -4.39 -18.20
N PHE A 145 0.83 -4.83 -17.78
CA PHE A 145 2.00 -4.95 -18.66
C PHE A 145 1.84 -6.08 -19.69
N TRP A 146 1.38 -7.26 -19.26
CA TRP A 146 1.36 -8.48 -20.10
C TRP A 146 0.11 -8.61 -20.98
N ASN A 147 -1.01 -7.99 -20.60
CA ASN A 147 -2.30 -8.22 -21.25
C ASN A 147 -2.93 -6.97 -21.85
N ILE A 148 -2.53 -5.77 -21.42
CA ILE A 148 -3.18 -4.53 -21.84
C ILE A 148 -2.19 -3.67 -22.62
N ASP A 149 -1.21 -3.07 -21.95
CA ASP A 149 -0.32 -2.08 -22.56
C ASP A 149 0.98 -1.91 -21.75
N ALA A 150 2.08 -2.39 -22.32
CA ALA A 150 3.41 -2.35 -21.69
C ALA A 150 3.92 -0.91 -21.48
N LEU A 151 3.61 0.03 -22.40
CA LEU A 151 4.00 1.44 -22.28
C LEU A 151 3.28 2.09 -21.11
N VAL A 152 1.98 1.87 -21.00
CA VAL A 152 1.18 2.41 -19.90
C VAL A 152 1.68 1.85 -18.57
N SER A 153 1.91 0.54 -18.50
CA SER A 153 2.36 -0.11 -17.26
C SER A 153 3.74 0.39 -16.82
N ARG A 154 4.75 0.45 -17.70
CA ARG A 154 6.10 0.91 -17.30
C ARG A 154 6.09 2.36 -16.81
N ARG A 155 5.34 3.25 -17.47
CA ARG A 155 5.20 4.66 -17.06
C ARG A 155 4.46 4.78 -15.73
N LEU A 156 3.43 3.96 -15.52
CA LEU A 156 2.67 3.92 -14.28
C LEU A 156 3.51 3.41 -13.09
N ILE A 157 4.42 2.45 -13.31
CA ILE A 157 5.38 1.98 -12.29
C ILE A 157 6.31 3.12 -11.85
N VAL A 158 6.79 3.96 -12.77
CA VAL A 158 7.62 5.12 -12.43
C VAL A 158 6.87 6.09 -11.52
N VAL A 159 5.65 6.47 -11.92
CA VAL A 159 4.80 7.38 -11.11
C VAL A 159 4.48 6.78 -9.75
N TRP A 160 4.17 5.47 -9.69
CA TRP A 160 3.91 4.75 -8.44
C TRP A 160 5.10 4.78 -7.48
N ALA A 161 6.29 4.42 -7.97
CA ALA A 161 7.50 4.34 -7.15
C ALA A 161 7.87 5.71 -6.57
N TRP A 162 7.80 6.76 -7.40
CA TRP A 162 8.04 8.13 -6.97
C TRP A 162 6.97 8.62 -6.00
N ASN A 163 5.69 8.41 -6.29
CA ASN A 163 4.58 8.82 -5.43
C ASN A 163 4.69 8.17 -4.03
N LEU A 164 5.07 6.88 -3.97
CA LEU A 164 5.31 6.22 -2.69
C LEU A 164 6.53 6.82 -1.98
N PHE A 165 7.64 7.04 -2.70
CA PHE A 165 8.85 7.64 -2.13
C PHE A 165 8.59 9.02 -1.53
N VAL A 166 7.98 9.96 -2.28
CA VAL A 166 7.69 11.29 -1.74
C VAL A 166 6.67 11.24 -0.62
N GLY A 167 5.64 10.39 -0.71
CA GLY A 167 4.64 10.25 0.36
C GLY A 167 5.24 9.73 1.67
N GLN A 168 6.05 8.67 1.60
CA GLN A 168 6.70 8.10 2.79
C GLN A 168 7.77 9.03 3.35
N SER A 169 8.58 9.67 2.51
CA SER A 169 9.57 10.66 2.98
C SER A 169 8.88 11.85 3.66
N THR A 170 7.76 12.33 3.10
CA THR A 170 6.99 13.43 3.72
C THR A 170 6.43 13.03 5.08
N LYS A 171 5.96 11.78 5.24
CA LYS A 171 5.53 11.26 6.55
C LYS A 171 6.64 11.34 7.59
N ASP A 172 7.86 10.93 7.23
CA ASP A 172 9.01 10.92 8.14
C ASP A 172 9.50 12.34 8.47
N MET A 173 9.22 13.32 7.60
CA MET A 173 9.46 14.75 7.84
C MET A 173 8.41 15.40 8.73
N ILE A 174 7.12 15.14 8.48
CA ILE A 174 6.00 15.78 9.21
C ILE A 174 5.79 15.12 10.58
N ARG A 175 5.98 13.80 10.67
CA ARG A 175 5.86 12.99 11.89
C ARG A 175 4.50 13.10 12.60
N TRP A 176 3.44 13.28 11.81
CA TRP A 176 2.09 13.48 12.34
C TRP A 176 1.54 12.19 12.97
N SER A 177 0.97 12.28 14.16
CA SER A 177 0.38 11.14 14.86
C SER A 177 -0.97 10.72 14.27
N ARG A 178 -1.28 9.42 14.33
CA ARG A 178 -2.56 8.83 13.88
C ARG A 178 -3.75 9.35 14.70
N PRO A 179 -4.99 9.30 14.17
CA PRO A 179 -6.19 9.63 14.94
C PRO A 179 -6.29 8.80 16.22
N ALA A 180 -6.61 9.45 17.35
CA ALA A 180 -6.70 8.81 18.66
C ALA A 180 -7.81 7.74 18.72
N SER A 181 -7.52 6.65 19.43
CA SER A 181 -8.45 5.56 19.72
C SER A 181 -8.45 5.34 21.23
N PRO A 182 -9.57 5.52 21.96
CA PRO A 182 -10.90 5.98 21.51
C PRO A 182 -10.93 7.46 21.03
N PRO A 183 -11.97 7.92 20.30
CA PRO A 183 -13.22 7.21 19.94
C PRO A 183 -13.16 6.41 18.63
N VAL A 184 -12.07 6.52 17.86
CA VAL A 184 -11.92 5.85 16.56
C VAL A 184 -11.66 4.36 16.75
N VAL A 185 -12.31 3.51 15.95
CA VAL A 185 -12.03 2.07 15.91
C VAL A 185 -10.90 1.80 14.91
N LYS A 186 -9.82 1.14 15.34
CA LYS A 186 -8.73 0.72 14.44
C LYS A 186 -9.08 -0.62 13.79
N VAL A 187 -9.71 -0.57 12.62
CA VAL A 187 -10.13 -1.76 11.86
C VAL A 187 -8.92 -2.47 11.26
N GLU A 188 -7.87 -1.73 10.89
CA GLU A 188 -6.56 -2.26 10.46
C GLU A 188 -5.49 -1.85 11.49
N VAL A 189 -4.58 -2.77 11.86
CA VAL A 189 -3.54 -2.48 12.88
C VAL A 189 -2.14 -2.42 12.29
N PHE A 190 -1.93 -3.02 11.11
CA PHE A 190 -0.61 -3.18 10.51
C PHE A 190 0.22 -1.88 10.45
N TYR A 191 -0.42 -0.76 10.09
CA TYR A 191 0.22 0.54 9.89
C TYR A 191 0.11 1.49 11.11
N ASN A 192 -0.29 1.01 12.28
CA ASN A 192 -0.54 1.85 13.46
C ASN A 192 0.74 2.52 14.00
N SER A 193 1.90 1.89 13.77
CA SER A 193 3.23 2.42 14.13
C SER A 193 3.77 3.45 13.14
N GLU A 194 3.11 3.68 11.99
CA GLU A 194 3.54 4.67 11.01
C GLU A 194 2.90 6.05 11.23
N TYR A 195 3.62 7.11 10.83
CA TYR A 195 3.08 8.46 10.75
C TYR A 195 1.89 8.56 9.80
N SER A 196 1.00 9.50 10.09
CA SER A 196 -0.32 9.57 9.47
C SER A 196 -0.41 10.48 8.25
N MET A 197 0.32 11.61 8.25
CA MET A 197 0.20 12.66 7.24
C MET A 197 1.41 12.66 6.29
N PRO A 198 1.21 12.66 4.96
CA PRO A 198 -0.04 12.44 4.23
C PRO A 198 -0.46 10.97 4.21
N SER A 199 -1.74 10.70 3.89
CA SER A 199 -2.21 9.33 3.66
C SER A 199 -1.64 8.75 2.37
N THR A 200 -0.65 7.86 2.48
CA THR A 200 0.00 7.20 1.32
C THR A 200 -0.93 6.28 0.54
N HIS A 201 -1.90 5.64 1.20
CA HIS A 201 -2.95 4.89 0.51
C HIS A 201 -3.89 5.81 -0.26
N ALA A 202 -4.30 6.94 0.31
CA ALA A 202 -5.06 7.94 -0.44
C ALA A 202 -4.22 8.48 -1.60
N MET A 203 -2.92 8.72 -1.37
CA MET A 203 -2.04 9.19 -2.42
C MET A 203 -1.98 8.22 -3.61
N THR A 204 -1.65 6.96 -3.35
CA THR A 204 -1.58 5.94 -4.41
C THR A 204 -2.96 5.66 -5.02
N GLY A 205 -4.01 5.67 -4.21
CA GLY A 205 -5.41 5.57 -4.64
C GLY A 205 -5.87 6.72 -5.53
N THR A 206 -5.19 7.86 -5.52
CA THR A 206 -5.41 8.96 -6.46
C THR A 206 -4.45 8.88 -7.63
N ALA A 207 -3.14 8.76 -7.37
CA ALA A 207 -2.10 8.80 -8.38
C ALA A 207 -2.28 7.72 -9.45
N ILE A 208 -2.58 6.47 -9.07
CA ILE A 208 -2.68 5.34 -9.99
C ILE A 208 -3.86 5.47 -10.96
N PRO A 209 -5.13 5.59 -10.50
CA PRO A 209 -6.25 5.69 -11.43
C PRO A 209 -6.21 6.94 -12.31
N PHE A 210 -5.80 8.10 -11.78
CA PHE A 210 -5.70 9.30 -12.60
C PHE A 210 -4.51 9.24 -13.57
N CYS A 211 -3.36 8.68 -13.18
CA CYS A 211 -2.25 8.46 -14.11
C CYS A 211 -2.63 7.46 -15.21
N LEU A 212 -3.30 6.37 -14.86
CA LEU A 212 -3.82 5.41 -15.82
C LEU A 212 -4.74 6.12 -16.82
N PHE A 213 -5.74 6.87 -16.33
CA PHE A 213 -6.65 7.63 -17.18
C PHE A 213 -5.91 8.60 -18.11
N MET A 214 -4.94 9.34 -17.60
CA MET A 214 -4.14 10.29 -18.39
C MET A 214 -3.27 9.60 -19.45
N LEU A 215 -2.75 8.40 -19.17
CA LEU A 215 -1.93 7.62 -20.10
C LEU A 215 -2.76 6.88 -21.16
N THR A 216 -4.00 6.52 -20.84
CA THR A 216 -4.87 5.74 -21.74
C THR A 216 -5.82 6.61 -22.55
N TYR A 217 -6.14 7.84 -22.11
CA TYR A 217 -7.08 8.71 -22.83
C TYR A 217 -6.46 9.22 -24.13
N GLY A 218 -7.13 8.97 -25.26
CA GLY A 218 -6.61 9.24 -26.61
C GLY A 218 -5.66 8.16 -27.13
N ARG A 219 -5.17 7.26 -26.26
CA ARG A 219 -4.40 6.07 -26.64
C ARG A 219 -5.29 4.86 -26.88
N TRP A 220 -6.32 4.69 -26.08
CA TRP A 220 -7.36 3.67 -26.23
C TRP A 220 -8.70 4.33 -26.55
N GLU A 221 -9.51 3.66 -27.38
CA GLU A 221 -10.83 4.15 -27.75
C GLU A 221 -11.83 3.94 -26.60
N TYR A 222 -12.10 5.01 -25.84
CA TYR A 222 -13.19 5.10 -24.87
C TYR A 222 -13.56 6.57 -24.62
N THR A 223 -14.75 6.82 -24.04
CA THR A 223 -15.22 8.19 -23.80
C THR A 223 -14.55 8.83 -22.57
N PHE A 224 -14.28 10.14 -22.63
CA PHE A 224 -13.72 10.89 -21.50
C PHE A 224 -14.47 10.63 -20.19
N LEU A 225 -15.80 10.70 -20.24
CA LEU A 225 -16.66 10.54 -19.07
C LEU A 225 -16.48 9.17 -18.42
N PHE A 226 -16.42 8.09 -19.22
CA PHE A 226 -16.21 6.74 -18.69
C PHE A 226 -14.87 6.62 -17.95
N GLY A 227 -13.77 7.03 -18.60
CA GLY A 227 -12.45 6.94 -18.00
C GLY A 227 -12.30 7.81 -16.75
N PHE A 228 -12.81 9.04 -16.79
CA PHE A 228 -12.78 9.96 -15.65
C PHE A 228 -13.64 9.45 -14.49
N SER A 229 -14.86 8.95 -14.77
CA SER A 229 -15.73 8.37 -13.75
C SER A 229 -15.11 7.14 -13.08
N LEU A 230 -14.42 6.27 -13.85
CA LEU A 230 -13.71 5.13 -13.29
C LEU A 230 -12.55 5.58 -12.38
N ALA A 231 -11.74 6.54 -12.83
CA ALA A 231 -10.62 7.05 -12.06
C ALA A 231 -11.08 7.73 -10.75
N LEU A 232 -12.13 8.56 -10.84
CA LEU A 232 -12.73 9.24 -9.70
C LEU A 232 -13.34 8.23 -8.72
N SER A 233 -14.09 7.23 -9.21
CA SER A 233 -14.73 6.22 -8.36
C SER A 233 -13.70 5.40 -7.60
N TRP A 234 -12.62 4.97 -8.28
CA TRP A 234 -11.49 4.30 -7.64
C TRP A 234 -10.87 5.19 -6.57
N SER A 235 -10.51 6.43 -6.90
CA SER A 235 -9.88 7.33 -5.94
C SER A 235 -10.76 7.62 -4.73
N LEU A 236 -12.06 7.84 -4.93
CA LEU A 236 -13.00 8.05 -3.83
C LEU A 236 -13.12 6.79 -2.96
N LEU A 237 -13.23 5.60 -3.57
CA LEU A 237 -13.32 4.35 -2.84
C LEU A 237 -12.10 4.15 -1.92
N VAL A 238 -10.88 4.35 -2.43
CA VAL A 238 -9.66 4.21 -1.64
C VAL A 238 -9.59 5.28 -0.55
N CYS A 239 -9.81 6.55 -0.89
CA CYS A 239 -9.77 7.66 0.07
C CYS A 239 -10.75 7.46 1.23
N VAL A 240 -12.00 7.14 0.93
CA VAL A 240 -13.04 6.92 1.95
C VAL A 240 -12.74 5.67 2.78
N SER A 241 -12.18 4.61 2.17
CA SER A 241 -11.79 3.41 2.92
C SER A 241 -10.77 3.71 4.03
N ARG A 242 -9.87 4.69 3.86
CA ARG A 242 -8.86 5.03 4.87
C ARG A 242 -9.45 5.72 6.10
N VAL A 243 -10.51 6.50 5.90
CA VAL A 243 -11.33 7.05 7.00
C VAL A 243 -12.12 5.92 7.66
N TYR A 244 -12.75 5.04 6.87
CA TYR A 244 -13.49 3.88 7.40
C TYR A 244 -12.62 2.98 8.27
N MET A 245 -11.38 2.70 7.85
CA MET A 245 -10.45 1.84 8.58
C MET A 245 -9.96 2.45 9.90
N GLY A 246 -10.26 3.74 10.15
CA GLY A 246 -9.81 4.46 11.34
C GLY A 246 -8.33 4.82 11.33
N MET A 247 -7.66 4.69 10.19
CA MET A 247 -6.21 4.89 10.07
C MET A 247 -5.83 6.34 9.81
N HIS A 248 -6.72 7.12 9.20
CA HIS A 248 -6.46 8.51 8.84
C HIS A 248 -7.62 9.44 9.18
N SER A 249 -7.31 10.70 9.46
CA SER A 249 -8.30 11.78 9.56
C SER A 249 -8.80 12.20 8.17
N VAL A 250 -9.84 13.03 8.11
CA VAL A 250 -10.33 13.59 6.84
C VAL A 250 -9.29 14.53 6.24
N LEU A 251 -8.62 15.34 7.07
CA LEU A 251 -7.55 16.23 6.64
C LEU A 251 -6.42 15.46 5.94
N GLU A 252 -5.93 14.37 6.54
CA GLU A 252 -4.82 13.58 6.02
C GLU A 252 -5.13 12.92 4.67
N VAL A 253 -6.39 12.53 4.45
CA VAL A 253 -6.88 11.99 3.17
C VAL A 253 -6.95 13.09 2.12
N ILE A 254 -7.48 14.27 2.45
CA ILE A 254 -7.53 15.43 1.54
C ILE A 254 -6.11 15.85 1.15
N THR A 255 -5.19 15.94 2.13
CA THR A 255 -3.78 16.25 1.86
C THR A 255 -3.15 15.22 0.93
N GLY A 256 -3.37 13.91 1.16
CA GLY A 256 -2.86 12.87 0.28
C GLY A 256 -3.41 12.96 -1.15
N PHE A 257 -4.70 13.22 -1.30
CA PHE A 257 -5.35 13.44 -2.60
C PHE A 257 -4.73 14.63 -3.35
N LEU A 258 -4.69 15.82 -2.72
CA LEU A 258 -4.15 17.03 -3.33
C LEU A 258 -2.65 16.90 -3.63
N TYR A 259 -1.90 16.25 -2.75
CA TYR A 259 -0.47 16.05 -2.96
C TYR A 259 -0.21 15.13 -4.16
N SER A 260 -1.06 14.13 -4.38
CA SER A 260 -0.95 13.26 -5.55
C SER A 260 -1.27 14.00 -6.84
N LEU A 261 -2.24 14.91 -6.83
CA LEU A 261 -2.50 15.75 -8.00
C LEU A 261 -1.29 16.65 -8.33
N LEU A 262 -0.58 17.15 -7.32
CA LEU A 262 0.66 17.89 -7.52
C LEU A 262 1.78 17.01 -8.13
N VAL A 263 1.95 15.79 -7.61
CA VAL A 263 2.90 14.80 -8.16
C VAL A 263 2.55 14.47 -9.62
N LEU A 264 1.26 14.25 -9.92
CA LEU A 264 0.78 14.00 -11.27
C LEU A 264 0.99 15.20 -12.20
N ALA A 265 0.79 16.43 -11.72
CA ALA A 265 1.06 17.63 -12.51
C ALA A 265 2.56 17.74 -12.88
N PHE A 266 3.46 17.36 -11.98
CA PHE A 266 4.89 17.27 -12.30
C PHE A 266 5.17 16.18 -13.34
N PHE A 267 4.59 14.98 -13.20
CA PHE A 267 4.79 13.89 -14.14
C PHE A 267 4.17 14.14 -15.50
N GLN A 268 3.07 14.89 -15.59
CA GLN A 268 2.51 15.32 -16.86
C GLN A 268 3.55 16.05 -17.76
N LEU A 269 4.49 16.78 -17.16
CA LEU A 269 5.51 17.53 -17.89
C LEU A 269 6.81 16.75 -18.16
N THR A 270 7.05 15.68 -17.40
CA THR A 270 8.37 15.04 -17.30
C THR A 270 8.36 13.55 -17.62
N LEU A 271 7.23 12.86 -17.47
CA LEU A 271 7.15 11.40 -17.54
C LEU A 271 7.62 10.85 -18.88
N GLU A 272 7.21 11.46 -20.00
CA GLU A 272 7.67 11.05 -21.32
C GLU A 272 9.19 11.22 -21.48
N LYS A 273 9.75 12.32 -20.97
CA LYS A 273 11.20 12.58 -21.03
C LYS A 273 11.97 11.55 -20.20
N ILE A 274 11.47 11.23 -19.01
CA ILE A 274 12.06 10.22 -18.13
C ILE A 274 12.01 8.83 -18.80
N ASP A 275 10.85 8.46 -19.35
CA ASP A 275 10.64 7.17 -20.03
C ASP A 275 11.56 7.02 -21.26
N ASN A 276 11.61 8.05 -22.12
CA ASN A 276 12.48 8.07 -23.29
C ASN A 276 13.96 8.01 -22.88
N TYR A 277 14.37 8.76 -21.84
CA TYR A 277 15.74 8.71 -21.33
C TYR A 277 16.09 7.30 -20.82
N TYR A 278 15.24 6.68 -20.01
CA TYR A 278 15.45 5.33 -19.49
C TYR A 278 15.63 4.30 -20.60
N MET A 279 14.85 4.38 -21.69
CA MET A 279 14.92 3.42 -22.78
C MET A 279 16.14 3.62 -23.70
N THR A 280 16.42 4.87 -24.06
CA THR A 280 17.28 5.18 -25.22
C THR A 280 18.71 5.58 -24.88
N ASP A 281 18.94 6.21 -23.73
CA ASP A 281 20.22 6.82 -23.41
C ASP A 281 21.25 5.78 -22.93
N HIS A 282 22.49 5.89 -23.40
CA HIS A 282 23.57 4.96 -23.05
C HIS A 282 23.91 4.97 -21.54
N TYR A 283 23.79 6.12 -20.87
CA TYR A 283 24.08 6.27 -19.45
C TYR A 283 22.87 5.94 -18.55
N ALA A 284 21.70 5.65 -19.14
CA ALA A 284 20.48 5.39 -18.40
C ALA A 284 20.63 4.29 -17.33
N PRO A 285 21.25 3.12 -17.58
CA PRO A 285 21.36 2.08 -16.56
C PRO A 285 22.08 2.54 -15.29
N LEU A 286 23.17 3.29 -15.45
CA LEU A 286 23.94 3.83 -14.34
C LEU A 286 23.14 4.90 -13.60
N VAL A 287 22.48 5.81 -14.32
CA VAL A 287 21.66 6.86 -13.70
C VAL A 287 20.45 6.29 -12.99
N ILE A 288 19.78 5.26 -13.52
CA ILE A 288 18.68 4.56 -12.86
C ILE A 288 19.13 4.01 -11.51
N ILE A 289 20.24 3.26 -11.48
CA ILE A 289 20.77 2.67 -10.25
C ILE A 289 21.16 3.76 -9.25
N LEU A 290 21.97 4.73 -9.67
CA LEU A 290 22.46 5.79 -8.78
C LEU A 290 21.31 6.63 -8.23
N SER A 291 20.35 7.03 -9.05
CA SER A 291 19.21 7.83 -8.62
C SER A 291 18.34 7.07 -7.60
N HIS A 292 17.94 5.84 -7.89
CA HIS A 292 17.05 5.08 -6.99
C HIS A 292 17.75 4.69 -5.68
N VAL A 293 19.04 4.33 -5.72
CA VAL A 293 19.82 4.10 -4.50
C VAL A 293 19.96 5.40 -3.70
N SER A 294 20.27 6.52 -4.34
CA SER A 294 20.39 7.82 -3.66
C SER A 294 19.08 8.24 -3.00
N LEU A 295 17.95 8.09 -3.69
CA LEU A 295 16.62 8.34 -3.11
C LEU A 295 16.37 7.43 -1.90
N GLY A 296 16.74 6.15 -1.99
CA GLY A 296 16.67 5.23 -0.86
C GLY A 296 17.49 5.71 0.34
N LEU A 297 18.76 6.08 0.12
CA LEU A 297 19.63 6.61 1.16
C LEU A 297 19.09 7.88 1.82
N VAL A 298 18.48 8.78 1.02
CA VAL A 298 17.82 9.99 1.52
C VAL A 298 16.58 9.64 2.35
N ALA A 299 15.73 8.71 1.91
CA ALA A 299 14.59 8.27 2.71
C ALA A 299 15.02 7.63 4.04
N PHE A 300 16.13 6.89 4.04
CA PHE A 300 16.59 6.14 5.21
C PHE A 300 17.39 6.99 6.21
N SER A 301 17.85 8.18 5.82
CA SER A 301 18.51 9.12 6.73
C SER A 301 17.54 9.89 7.64
N LEU A 302 16.24 9.88 7.33
CA LEU A 302 15.21 10.56 8.13
C LEU A 302 14.90 9.76 9.42
N ASP A 303 15.32 10.27 10.57
CA ASP A 303 15.70 9.52 11.79
C ASP A 303 14.58 8.85 12.63
N SER A 304 13.91 7.80 12.14
CA SER A 304 13.03 6.94 12.95
C SER A 304 12.75 5.58 12.29
N TRP A 305 12.87 4.46 13.03
CA TRP A 305 12.48 3.13 12.53
C TRP A 305 10.96 3.04 12.29
N SER A 306 10.55 2.61 11.11
CA SER A 306 9.15 2.44 10.70
C SER A 306 9.04 1.39 9.59
N THR A 307 7.87 0.75 9.48
CA THR A 307 7.55 -0.23 8.42
C THR A 307 7.58 0.40 7.02
N SER A 308 7.36 1.72 6.92
CA SER A 308 7.36 2.48 5.66
C SER A 308 8.69 2.43 4.91
N ARG A 309 9.82 2.33 5.60
CA ARG A 309 11.15 2.26 4.96
C ARG A 309 11.32 1.01 4.10
N GLY A 310 10.81 -0.12 4.59
CA GLY A 310 10.83 -1.36 3.84
C GLY A 310 9.99 -1.26 2.56
N ASP A 311 8.85 -0.59 2.63
CA ASP A 311 7.96 -0.37 1.48
C ASP A 311 8.60 0.60 0.47
N THR A 312 9.29 1.65 0.94
CA THR A 312 10.08 2.56 0.08
C THR A 312 11.22 1.83 -0.61
N ALA A 313 12.00 1.00 0.10
CA ALA A 313 13.08 0.20 -0.48
C ALA A 313 12.56 -0.71 -1.60
N GLN A 314 11.43 -1.36 -1.35
CA GLN A 314 10.76 -2.23 -2.30
C GLN A 314 10.26 -1.50 -3.54
N ALA A 315 9.63 -0.32 -3.37
CA ALA A 315 9.12 0.45 -4.50
C ALA A 315 10.24 1.03 -5.37
N LEU A 316 11.27 1.60 -4.75
CA LEU A 316 12.45 2.08 -5.47
C LEU A 316 13.20 0.94 -6.17
N GLY A 317 13.30 -0.23 -5.54
CA GLY A 317 13.86 -1.43 -6.18
C GLY A 317 13.04 -1.83 -7.41
N THR A 318 11.72 -2.00 -7.23
CA THR A 318 10.80 -2.34 -8.33
C THR A 318 10.89 -1.35 -9.50
N GLY A 319 10.91 -0.04 -9.20
CA GLY A 319 11.06 1.02 -10.19
C GLY A 319 12.39 0.94 -10.96
N ALA A 320 13.50 0.75 -10.24
CA ALA A 320 14.83 0.58 -10.84
C ALA A 320 14.89 -0.66 -11.74
N GLY A 321 14.37 -1.80 -11.26
CA GLY A 321 14.31 -3.04 -12.02
C GLY A 321 13.49 -2.94 -13.29
N ALA A 322 12.30 -2.36 -13.21
CA ALA A 322 11.42 -2.14 -14.36
C ALA A 322 12.03 -1.16 -15.38
N ALA A 323 12.69 -0.09 -14.93
CA ALA A 323 13.38 0.86 -15.80
C ALA A 323 14.58 0.22 -16.51
N LEU A 324 15.42 -0.54 -15.78
CA LEU A 324 16.54 -1.29 -16.37
C LEU A 324 16.07 -2.33 -17.39
N ALA A 325 14.99 -3.06 -17.10
CA ALA A 325 14.40 -4.00 -18.05
C ALA A 325 13.82 -3.30 -19.28
N SER A 326 13.22 -2.11 -19.11
CA SER A 326 12.74 -1.31 -20.24
C SER A 326 13.88 -0.87 -21.16
N HIS A 327 15.02 -0.47 -20.58
CA HIS A 327 16.25 -0.19 -21.33
C HIS A 327 16.71 -1.42 -22.14
N VAL A 328 16.85 -2.57 -21.48
CA VAL A 328 17.29 -3.83 -22.13
C VAL A 328 16.33 -4.24 -23.24
N ASN A 329 15.02 -4.18 -22.99
CA ASN A 329 14.01 -4.50 -23.99
C ASN A 329 14.11 -3.61 -25.23
N TYR A 330 14.35 -2.31 -25.05
CA TYR A 330 14.51 -1.38 -26.15
C TYR A 330 15.78 -1.67 -26.95
N GLN A 331 16.93 -1.80 -26.27
CA GLN A 331 18.23 -2.05 -26.93
C GLN A 331 18.26 -3.38 -27.70
N LEU A 332 17.58 -4.41 -27.19
CA LEU A 332 17.49 -5.72 -27.83
C LEU A 332 16.30 -5.85 -28.79
N GLY A 333 15.45 -4.83 -28.92
CA GLY A 333 14.25 -4.86 -29.76
C GLY A 333 13.21 -5.90 -29.35
N LEU A 334 13.18 -6.31 -28.07
CA LEU A 334 12.30 -7.38 -27.56
C LEU A 334 10.85 -6.93 -27.41
N LEU A 335 10.63 -5.66 -27.06
CA LEU A 335 9.31 -5.06 -26.93
C LEU A 335 9.34 -3.68 -27.58
N GLN A 336 8.55 -3.51 -28.63
CA GLN A 336 8.41 -2.25 -29.35
C GLN A 336 7.06 -1.63 -29.05
N ASP A 337 7.05 -0.31 -28.86
CA ASP A 337 5.82 0.42 -28.65
C ASP A 337 5.04 0.54 -29.96
N PRO A 338 3.70 0.45 -29.93
CA PRO A 338 2.87 0.72 -31.09
C PRO A 338 3.17 2.11 -31.68
N PRO A 339 3.30 2.25 -33.01
CA PRO A 339 3.56 3.54 -33.64
C PRO A 339 2.38 4.50 -33.44
N LEU A 340 2.64 5.80 -33.39
CA LEU A 340 1.59 6.82 -33.20
C LEU A 340 0.46 6.75 -34.25
N SER A 341 0.77 6.28 -35.47
CA SER A 341 -0.20 6.07 -36.54
C SER A 341 -1.21 4.95 -36.27
N SER A 342 -0.96 4.09 -35.28
CA SER A 342 -1.88 3.02 -34.87
C SER A 342 -2.88 3.45 -33.79
N LEU A 343 -2.79 4.70 -33.32
CA LEU A 343 -3.66 5.22 -32.27
C LEU A 343 -4.92 5.90 -32.86
N PRO A 344 -6.08 5.81 -32.18
CA PRO A 344 -6.31 5.10 -30.91
C PRO A 344 -6.40 3.58 -31.09
N LEU A 345 -5.91 2.84 -30.09
CA LEU A 345 -6.05 1.38 -30.00
C LEU A 345 -7.50 1.02 -29.70
N THR A 346 -8.04 0.05 -30.45
CA THR A 346 -9.39 -0.48 -30.23
C THR A 346 -9.32 -1.73 -29.35
N LEU A 347 -10.33 -1.91 -28.49
CA LEU A 347 -10.44 -3.12 -27.69
C LEU A 347 -10.76 -4.31 -28.60
N PRO A 348 -9.91 -5.35 -28.64
CA PRO A 348 -10.23 -6.54 -29.40
C PRO A 348 -11.49 -7.22 -28.84
N PRO A 349 -12.27 -7.93 -29.67
CA PRO A 349 -13.42 -8.66 -29.18
C PRO A 349 -13.00 -9.65 -28.10
N ILE A 350 -13.74 -9.67 -26.99
CA ILE A 350 -13.47 -10.55 -25.85
C ILE A 350 -13.86 -11.97 -26.25
N THR A 351 -12.90 -12.70 -26.82
CA THR A 351 -13.05 -14.11 -27.19
C THR A 351 -12.55 -15.02 -26.06
N THR A 352 -13.06 -16.25 -26.00
CA THR A 352 -12.57 -17.28 -25.05
C THR A 352 -11.07 -17.51 -25.21
N GLY A 353 -10.55 -17.48 -26.44
CA GLY A 353 -9.12 -17.63 -26.72
C GLY A 353 -8.28 -16.49 -26.13
N LEU A 354 -8.73 -15.23 -26.26
CA LEU A 354 -8.07 -14.08 -25.65
C LEU A 354 -8.07 -14.19 -24.12
N VAL A 355 -9.22 -14.49 -23.52
CA VAL A 355 -9.34 -14.63 -22.06
C VAL A 355 -8.44 -15.74 -21.54
N LEU A 356 -8.47 -16.92 -22.17
CA LEU A 356 -7.62 -18.04 -21.78
C LEU A 356 -6.14 -17.70 -21.90
N ARG A 357 -5.74 -17.05 -23.00
CA ARG A 357 -4.35 -16.60 -23.19
C ARG A 357 -3.93 -15.61 -22.12
N SER A 358 -4.76 -14.63 -21.79
CA SER A 358 -4.48 -13.64 -20.75
C SER A 358 -4.37 -14.26 -19.36
N VAL A 359 -5.24 -15.23 -19.05
CA VAL A 359 -5.16 -16.01 -17.79
C VAL A 359 -3.89 -16.84 -17.75
N LEU A 360 -3.52 -17.52 -18.84
CA LEU A 360 -2.29 -18.31 -18.91
C LEU A 360 -1.04 -17.45 -18.74
N ARG A 361 -0.94 -16.31 -19.45
CA ARG A 361 0.13 -15.32 -19.26
C ARG A 361 0.21 -14.91 -17.80
N PHE A 362 -0.92 -14.53 -17.21
CA PHE A 362 -0.96 -14.04 -15.85
C PHE A 362 -0.52 -15.10 -14.83
N VAL A 363 -1.06 -16.33 -14.90
CA VAL A 363 -0.71 -17.41 -13.97
C VAL A 363 0.76 -17.82 -14.11
N ILE A 364 1.25 -18.02 -15.33
CA ILE A 364 2.65 -18.41 -15.58
C ILE A 364 3.59 -17.28 -15.14
N GLY A 365 3.31 -16.05 -15.53
CA GLY A 365 4.11 -14.89 -15.17
C GLY A 365 4.19 -14.69 -13.66
N VAL A 366 3.05 -14.70 -12.96
CA VAL A 366 3.02 -14.57 -11.49
C VAL A 366 3.79 -15.70 -10.81
N ALA A 367 3.65 -16.95 -11.28
CA ALA A 367 4.42 -18.07 -10.74
C ALA A 367 5.94 -17.83 -10.86
N VAL A 368 6.40 -17.32 -12.00
CA VAL A 368 7.81 -16.94 -12.21
C VAL A 368 8.23 -15.80 -11.28
N LEU A 369 7.38 -14.78 -11.08
CA LEU A 369 7.69 -13.67 -10.15
C LEU A 369 7.80 -14.14 -8.70
N LEU A 370 6.90 -15.03 -8.26
CA LEU A 370 6.94 -15.60 -6.91
C LEU A 370 8.16 -16.49 -6.72
N ALA A 371 8.50 -17.34 -7.71
CA ALA A 371 9.71 -18.14 -7.70
C ALA A 371 10.97 -17.27 -7.63
N THR A 372 11.03 -16.21 -8.43
CA THR A 372 12.12 -15.23 -8.42
C THR A 372 12.25 -14.56 -7.05
N ARG A 373 11.13 -14.11 -6.46
CA ARG A 373 11.12 -13.51 -5.12
C ARG A 373 11.65 -14.47 -4.06
N MET A 374 11.25 -15.74 -4.11
CA MET A 374 11.71 -16.77 -3.16
C MET A 374 13.21 -17.06 -3.32
N ALA A 375 13.66 -17.29 -4.57
CA ALA A 375 15.06 -17.56 -4.88
C ALA A 375 15.97 -16.39 -4.47
N MET A 376 15.60 -15.16 -4.86
CA MET A 376 16.38 -13.98 -4.52
C MET A 376 16.41 -13.74 -3.00
N LYS A 377 15.31 -13.96 -2.27
CA LYS A 377 15.35 -13.88 -0.80
C LYS A 377 16.28 -14.93 -0.18
N ALA A 378 16.26 -16.16 -0.69
CA ALA A 378 17.10 -17.24 -0.20
C ALA A 378 18.61 -17.00 -0.47
N VAL A 379 18.94 -16.27 -1.53
CA VAL A 379 20.34 -15.92 -1.87
C VAL A 379 20.80 -14.63 -1.20
N THR A 380 20.03 -13.55 -1.31
CA THR A 380 20.44 -12.21 -0.89
C THR A 380 20.55 -12.09 0.63
N ILE A 381 19.64 -12.69 1.40
CA ILE A 381 19.66 -12.53 2.87
C ILE A 381 20.91 -13.17 3.50
N PRO A 382 21.25 -14.44 3.23
CA PRO A 382 22.48 -15.03 3.75
C PRO A 382 23.75 -14.31 3.27
N PHE A 383 23.76 -13.84 2.01
CA PHE A 383 24.86 -13.03 1.49
C PHE A 383 25.08 -11.75 2.31
N LEU A 384 24.01 -10.99 2.58
CA LEU A 384 24.09 -9.78 3.39
C LEU A 384 24.48 -10.08 4.85
N CYS A 385 23.99 -11.17 5.44
CA CYS A 385 24.41 -11.60 6.78
C CYS A 385 25.92 -11.82 6.84
N ARG A 386 26.49 -12.53 5.85
CA ARG A 386 27.95 -12.75 5.76
C ARG A 386 28.72 -11.45 5.54
N LEU A 387 28.23 -10.58 4.66
CA LEU A 387 28.86 -9.29 4.35
C LEU A 387 28.94 -8.37 5.58
N PHE A 388 27.92 -8.39 6.44
CA PHE A 388 27.86 -7.57 7.65
C PHE A 388 28.32 -8.28 8.93
N GLY A 389 28.80 -9.53 8.84
CA GLY A 389 29.27 -10.30 10.00
C GLY A 389 28.17 -10.66 11.00
N LEU A 390 26.93 -10.83 10.53
CA LEU A 390 25.77 -11.14 11.37
C LEU A 390 25.49 -12.65 11.40
N PRO A 391 25.06 -13.21 12.55
CA PRO A 391 24.77 -14.64 12.66
C PRO A 391 23.63 -15.03 11.70
N SER A 392 23.87 -16.06 10.89
CA SER A 392 22.92 -16.53 9.86
C SER A 392 21.86 -17.50 10.38
N ASP A 393 21.97 -17.92 11.64
CA ASP A 393 21.17 -19.02 12.20
C ASP A 393 19.72 -18.62 12.45
N ASP A 394 19.45 -17.32 12.66
CA ASP A 394 18.10 -16.77 12.73
C ASP A 394 17.85 -15.72 11.63
N VAL A 395 17.47 -16.22 10.45
CA VAL A 395 17.06 -15.42 9.29
C VAL A 395 15.90 -14.46 9.63
N ARG A 396 15.06 -14.79 10.62
CA ARG A 396 13.92 -13.96 11.01
C ARG A 396 14.39 -12.74 11.79
N GLN A 397 15.31 -12.92 12.74
CA GLN A 397 15.91 -11.82 13.49
C GLN A 397 16.80 -10.94 12.59
N ALA A 398 17.54 -11.55 11.66
CA ALA A 398 18.35 -10.84 10.68
C ALA A 398 17.52 -9.86 9.82
N ARG A 399 16.28 -10.25 9.44
CA ARG A 399 15.37 -9.40 8.65
C ARG A 399 14.84 -8.18 9.39
N GLN A 400 14.95 -8.13 10.72
CA GLN A 400 14.53 -6.99 11.53
C GLN A 400 15.62 -5.91 11.63
N GLN A 401 16.85 -6.25 11.24
CA GLN A 401 17.95 -5.28 11.21
C GLN A 401 17.91 -4.47 9.91
N MET A 402 17.85 -3.15 10.03
CA MET A 402 17.77 -2.25 8.87
C MET A 402 18.91 -2.46 7.84
N LYS A 403 20.11 -2.81 8.31
CA LYS A 403 21.29 -3.09 7.46
C LYS A 403 21.07 -4.27 6.51
N ILE A 404 20.17 -5.18 6.87
CA ILE A 404 19.77 -6.32 6.03
C ILE A 404 18.45 -5.99 5.34
N GLU A 405 17.48 -5.45 6.08
CA GLU A 405 16.11 -5.27 5.60
C GLU A 405 16.02 -4.47 4.30
N LEU A 406 16.63 -3.30 4.30
CA LEU A 406 16.49 -2.35 3.21
C LEU A 406 17.25 -2.84 1.96
N PRO A 407 18.53 -3.27 2.07
CA PRO A 407 19.24 -3.79 0.91
C PRO A 407 18.62 -5.06 0.35
N TYR A 408 18.14 -6.00 1.18
CA TYR A 408 17.50 -7.20 0.64
C TYR A 408 16.22 -6.86 -0.11
N ARG A 409 15.35 -5.98 0.45
CA ARG A 409 14.11 -5.59 -0.21
C ARG A 409 14.43 -4.89 -1.53
N TYR A 410 15.35 -3.94 -1.52
CA TYR A 410 15.77 -3.26 -2.74
C TYR A 410 16.25 -4.25 -3.82
N ILE A 411 17.20 -5.14 -3.51
CA ILE A 411 17.77 -6.09 -4.47
C ILE A 411 16.71 -7.07 -4.99
N VAL A 412 15.95 -7.70 -4.09
CA VAL A 412 14.93 -8.70 -4.46
C VAL A 412 13.91 -8.09 -5.40
N TYR A 413 13.37 -6.92 -5.06
CA TYR A 413 12.31 -6.30 -5.84
C TYR A 413 12.82 -5.63 -7.13
N SER A 414 14.08 -5.20 -7.18
CA SER A 414 14.76 -4.85 -8.45
C SER A 414 14.79 -6.03 -9.41
N VAL A 415 15.18 -7.21 -8.95
CA VAL A 415 15.21 -8.40 -9.81
C VAL A 415 13.80 -8.83 -10.21
N VAL A 416 12.82 -8.79 -9.30
CA VAL A 416 11.41 -9.08 -9.62
C VAL A 416 10.87 -8.11 -10.68
N GLY A 417 11.11 -6.80 -10.53
CA GLY A 417 10.72 -5.80 -11.52
C GLY A 417 11.38 -6.03 -12.88
N PHE A 418 12.67 -6.39 -12.88
CA PHE A 418 13.40 -6.71 -14.11
C PHE A 418 12.81 -7.95 -14.81
N VAL A 419 12.59 -9.03 -14.06
CA VAL A 419 12.01 -10.28 -14.57
C VAL A 419 10.60 -10.06 -15.11
N CYS A 420 9.78 -9.24 -14.43
CA CYS A 420 8.43 -8.91 -14.87
C CYS A 420 8.39 -8.23 -16.24
N VAL A 421 9.29 -7.28 -16.48
CA VAL A 421 9.28 -6.41 -17.66
C VAL A 421 10.08 -7.01 -18.82
N CYS A 422 11.14 -7.79 -18.57
CA CYS A 422 12.00 -8.35 -19.62
C CYS A 422 11.89 -9.88 -19.76
N PHE A 423 12.19 -10.64 -18.71
CA PHE A 423 12.29 -12.11 -18.82
C PHE A 423 10.94 -12.79 -19.09
N VAL A 424 9.88 -12.39 -18.39
CA VAL A 424 8.55 -13.02 -18.53
C VAL A 424 7.97 -12.83 -19.94
N PRO A 425 8.03 -11.64 -20.57
CA PRO A 425 7.64 -11.47 -21.96
C PRO A 425 8.42 -12.37 -22.93
N VAL A 426 9.73 -12.53 -22.75
CA VAL A 426 10.54 -13.46 -23.56
C VAL A 426 10.08 -14.90 -23.35
N LEU A 427 9.77 -15.29 -22.12
CA LEU A 427 9.20 -16.61 -21.83
C LEU A 427 7.83 -16.80 -22.54
N PHE A 428 6.97 -15.79 -22.57
CA PHE A 428 5.73 -15.87 -23.33
C PHE A 428 5.98 -16.06 -24.82
N TRP A 429 7.00 -15.42 -25.38
CA TRP A 429 7.38 -15.64 -26.78
C TRP A 429 7.82 -17.10 -27.02
N ILE A 430 8.67 -17.64 -26.15
CA ILE A 430 9.12 -19.05 -26.22
C ILE A 430 7.93 -20.03 -26.12
N LEU A 431 6.94 -19.72 -25.28
CA LEU A 431 5.75 -20.55 -25.06
C LEU A 431 4.62 -20.30 -26.08
N ASN A 432 4.84 -19.49 -27.12
CA ASN A 432 3.81 -19.04 -28.08
C ASN A 432 2.61 -18.32 -27.43
N LEU A 433 2.85 -17.71 -26.28
CA LEU A 433 1.90 -16.91 -25.55
C LEU A 433 2.05 -15.40 -25.83
N ALA A 434 3.06 -14.91 -26.55
CA ALA A 434 3.34 -13.47 -26.78
C ALA A 434 2.31 -12.67 -27.58
#